data_AF-A0A1J4STN0-F1
#
_entry.id   AF-A0A1J4STN0-F1
#
_cell.length_a   1.000
_cell.length_b   1.000
_cell.length_c   1.000
_cell.angle_alpha   90.00
_cell.angle_beta   90.00
_cell.angle_gamma   90.00
#
_symmetry.space_group_name_H-M   'P 1'
#
loop_
_entity.id
_entity.type
_entity.pdbx_description
1 polymer ?
#
loop_
_entity_poly.entity_id
_entity_poly.type
_entity_poly.pdbx_seq_one_letter_code
_entity_poly.pdbx_strand_id
1 'polypeptide(L)'
;MAVNRAGFKVSHNIRWWATYHPEAFYHESWDKRRKQMGGNTNFTVVTHHRHVGIERAGNPCIQFPGPSRTGSSGLLAVLFGIRQGYLQIILAGVPLDHPDYRTFQDGWNVQKAALRGRVSSLSGWTKTFLEGLNHGA
;
A
#
# COMPACT_ATOMS: atom_id res chain seq x y z
N MET A 1 3.61 7.68 0.55
CA MET A 1 2.64 6.89 -0.24
C MET A 1 1.43 6.63 0.63
N ALA A 2 0.23 6.56 0.05
CA ALA A 2 -0.96 6.11 0.75
C ALA A 2 -1.47 4.78 0.16
N VAL A 3 -2.30 4.09 0.94
CA VAL A 3 -2.79 2.75 0.61
C VAL A 3 -4.30 2.68 0.82
N ASN A 4 -5.03 2.05 -0.09
CA ASN A 4 -6.49 1.85 0.00
C ASN A 4 -7.24 3.15 0.34
N ARG A 5 -8.23 3.10 1.22
CA ARG A 5 -9.09 4.23 1.59
C ARG A 5 -8.46 5.13 2.65
N ALA A 6 -7.13 5.13 2.80
CA ALA A 6 -6.43 5.94 3.80
C ALA A 6 -6.92 7.40 3.75
N GLY A 7 -7.67 7.81 4.77
CA GLY A 7 -8.33 9.11 4.84
C GLY A 7 -7.45 10.23 5.39
N PHE A 8 -6.16 9.94 5.64
CA PHE A 8 -5.28 10.87 6.34
C PHE A 8 -4.93 12.10 5.49
N LYS A 9 -4.95 13.25 6.16
CA LYS A 9 -4.28 14.47 5.71
C LYS A 9 -2.85 14.43 6.22
N VAL A 10 -1.92 14.63 5.31
CA VAL A 10 -0.49 14.80 5.62
C VAL A 10 -0.05 16.17 5.13
N SER A 11 0.99 16.72 5.75
CA SER A 11 1.52 18.06 5.42
C SER A 11 2.11 18.16 4.00
N HIS A 12 2.38 17.03 3.36
CA HIS A 12 2.96 16.97 2.01
C HIS A 12 2.05 16.24 1.05
N ASN A 13 2.15 16.57 -0.24
CA ASN A 13 1.36 15.91 -1.27
C ASN A 13 1.70 14.42 -1.33
N ILE A 14 0.66 13.60 -1.34
CA ILE A 14 0.79 12.18 -1.59
C ILE A 14 1.05 12.00 -3.08
N ARG A 15 2.24 11.50 -3.44
CA ARG A 15 2.63 11.25 -4.83
C ARG A 15 2.08 9.93 -5.39
N TRP A 16 2.04 8.91 -4.54
CA TRP A 16 1.70 7.54 -4.92
C TRP A 16 0.55 7.01 -4.06
N TRP A 17 -0.38 6.31 -4.70
CA TRP A 17 -1.51 5.67 -4.02
C TRP A 17 -1.66 4.21 -4.45
N ALA A 18 -1.35 3.27 -3.57
CA ALA A 18 -1.42 1.84 -3.89
C ALA A 18 -2.76 1.23 -3.48
N THR A 19 -3.39 0.45 -4.35
CA THR A 19 -4.60 -0.30 -3.98
C THR A 19 -4.84 -1.53 -4.87
N TYR A 20 -5.42 -2.57 -4.27
CA TYR A 20 -6.07 -3.67 -5.00
C TYR A 20 -7.52 -3.35 -5.39
N HIS A 21 -8.11 -2.30 -4.83
CA HIS A 21 -9.52 -1.93 -4.97
C HIS A 21 -9.68 -0.49 -5.49
N PRO A 22 -9.20 -0.19 -6.71
CA PRO A 22 -9.30 1.14 -7.28
C PRO A 22 -10.73 1.65 -7.47
N GLU A 23 -11.70 0.74 -7.61
CA GLU A 23 -13.13 1.04 -7.69
C GLU A 23 -13.62 1.89 -6.49
N ALA A 24 -13.01 1.72 -5.32
CA ALA A 24 -13.37 2.47 -4.12
C ALA A 24 -13.18 3.99 -4.27
N PHE A 25 -12.28 4.45 -5.15
CA PHE A 25 -12.07 5.88 -5.37
C PHE A 25 -13.24 6.57 -6.08
N TYR A 26 -14.01 5.85 -6.88
CA TYR A 26 -15.02 6.43 -7.76
C TYR A 26 -16.44 6.15 -7.27
N HIS A 27 -16.68 5.01 -6.64
CA HIS A 27 -18.01 4.66 -6.15
C HIS A 27 -18.34 5.30 -4.80
N GLU A 28 -17.35 5.66 -3.99
CA GLU A 28 -17.59 6.04 -2.58
C GLU A 28 -17.52 7.55 -2.30
N SER A 29 -17.53 8.39 -3.33
CA SER A 29 -17.29 9.85 -3.18
C SER A 29 -16.01 10.16 -2.40
N TRP A 30 -15.04 9.24 -2.42
CA TRP A 30 -13.84 9.30 -1.60
C TRP A 30 -12.98 10.50 -1.98
N ASP A 31 -12.92 10.82 -3.28
CA ASP A 31 -12.19 11.97 -3.83
C ASP A 31 -12.76 13.29 -3.30
N LYS A 32 -14.09 13.42 -3.25
CA LYS A 32 -14.79 14.58 -2.70
C LYS A 32 -14.47 14.74 -1.22
N ARG A 33 -14.55 13.66 -0.44
CA ARG A 33 -14.22 13.67 1.00
C ARG A 33 -12.77 14.08 1.21
N ARG A 34 -11.84 13.57 0.41
CA ARG A 34 -10.42 13.94 0.49
C ARG A 34 -10.19 15.42 0.18
N LYS A 35 -10.83 15.96 -0.86
CA LYS A 35 -10.78 17.39 -1.19
C LYS A 35 -11.34 18.25 -0.06
N GLN A 36 -12.47 17.86 0.54
CA GLN A 36 -13.08 18.56 1.67
C GLN A 36 -12.15 18.60 2.90
N MET A 37 -11.36 17.54 3.13
CA MET A 37 -10.33 17.51 4.18
C MET A 37 -9.05 18.28 3.81
N GLY A 38 -9.00 18.92 2.63
CA GLY A 38 -7.81 19.62 2.12
C GLY A 38 -6.67 18.68 1.71
N GLY A 39 -6.97 17.45 1.34
CA GLY A 39 -6.00 16.50 0.80
C GLY A 39 -5.85 16.63 -0.71
N ASN A 40 -4.65 16.34 -1.22
CA ASN A 40 -4.36 16.40 -2.65
C ASN A 40 -5.00 15.22 -3.42
N THR A 41 -5.50 15.45 -4.64
CA THR A 41 -6.08 14.38 -5.49
C THR A 41 -5.28 14.09 -6.75
N ASN A 42 -4.14 14.77 -6.92
CA ASN A 42 -3.22 14.63 -8.05
C ASN A 42 -2.11 13.62 -7.71
N PHE A 43 -2.45 12.33 -7.67
CA PHE A 43 -1.51 11.26 -7.35
C PHE A 43 -1.54 10.18 -8.41
N THR A 44 -0.43 9.46 -8.54
CA THR A 44 -0.37 8.28 -9.40
C THR A 44 -0.88 7.07 -8.63
N VAL A 45 -1.86 6.37 -9.21
CA VAL A 45 -2.40 5.14 -8.64
C VAL A 45 -1.53 3.96 -9.05
N VAL A 46 -1.23 3.07 -8.10
CA VAL A 46 -0.48 1.84 -8.30
C VAL A 46 -1.41 0.66 -8.02
N THR A 47 -1.60 -0.21 -9.02
CA THR A 47 -2.50 -1.37 -8.92
C THR A 47 -1.85 -2.64 -9.45
N HIS A 48 -2.42 -3.78 -9.11
CA HIS A 48 -1.96 -5.09 -9.58
C HIS A 48 -2.56 -5.50 -10.94
N HIS A 49 -3.71 -4.91 -11.31
CA HIS A 49 -4.35 -5.09 -12.61
C HIS A 49 -4.77 -3.74 -13.19
N ARG A 50 -4.85 -3.67 -14.53
CA ARG A 50 -5.36 -2.49 -15.22
C ARG A 50 -6.85 -2.32 -14.92
N HIS A 51 -7.26 -1.13 -14.49
CA HIS A 51 -8.64 -0.86 -14.13
C HIS A 51 -9.17 0.37 -14.89
N VAL A 52 -10.20 0.16 -15.72
CA VAL A 52 -10.79 1.19 -16.60
C VAL A 52 -11.31 2.39 -15.80
N GLY A 53 -11.79 2.16 -14.57
CA GLY A 53 -12.25 3.24 -13.69
C GLY A 53 -11.16 4.26 -13.33
N ILE A 54 -9.89 3.85 -13.27
CA ILE A 54 -8.79 4.76 -12.88
C ILE A 54 -8.45 5.73 -13.99
N GLU A 55 -8.32 5.20 -15.20
CA GLU A 55 -8.02 5.99 -16.40
C GLU A 55 -9.11 7.04 -16.64
N ARG A 56 -10.38 6.68 -16.41
CA ARG A 56 -11.53 7.60 -16.53
C ARG A 56 -11.52 8.75 -15.54
N ALA A 57 -10.86 8.60 -14.39
CA ALA A 57 -10.80 9.64 -13.37
C ALA A 57 -9.61 10.58 -13.50
N GLY A 58 -8.83 10.45 -14.58
CA GLY A 58 -7.73 11.36 -14.91
C GLY A 58 -6.47 11.22 -14.05
N ASN A 59 -6.39 10.22 -13.16
CA ASN A 59 -5.16 9.91 -12.45
C ASN A 59 -4.29 8.93 -13.26
N PRO A 60 -2.97 9.18 -13.39
CA PRO A 60 -2.07 8.19 -13.98
C PRO A 60 -2.15 6.88 -13.21
N CYS A 61 -2.15 5.76 -13.94
CA CYS A 61 -2.18 4.41 -13.38
C CYS A 61 -0.91 3.64 -13.76
N ILE A 62 -0.24 3.06 -12.77
CA ILE A 62 0.86 2.12 -12.98
C ILE A 62 0.37 0.74 -12.58
N GLN A 63 0.34 -0.17 -13.55
CA GLN A 63 0.22 -1.59 -13.26
C GLN A 63 1.57 -2.11 -12.77
N PHE A 64 1.62 -2.51 -11.51
CA PHE A 64 2.77 -3.16 -10.92
C PHE A 64 2.42 -4.64 -10.68
N PRO A 65 3.10 -5.60 -11.35
CA PRO A 65 2.84 -7.01 -11.16
C PRO A 65 3.24 -7.40 -9.73
N GLY A 66 2.29 -7.31 -8.81
CA GLY A 66 2.44 -7.78 -7.44
C GLY A 66 2.48 -9.31 -7.39
N PRO A 67 2.84 -9.89 -6.24
CA PRO A 67 2.79 -11.34 -6.05
C PRO A 67 1.38 -11.85 -6.38
N SER A 68 1.30 -12.84 -7.26
CA SER A 68 0.12 -13.07 -8.11
C SER A 68 -1.15 -13.53 -7.40
N ARG A 69 -1.15 -13.86 -6.09
CA ARG A 69 -2.35 -14.35 -5.39
C ARG A 69 -2.48 -14.01 -3.89
N THR A 70 -1.55 -13.25 -3.30
CA THR A 70 -1.45 -13.13 -1.82
C THR A 70 -1.09 -11.72 -1.32
N GLY A 71 -1.16 -10.70 -2.16
CA GLY A 71 -0.76 -9.34 -1.77
C GLY A 71 -1.88 -8.54 -1.09
N SER A 72 -1.61 -7.99 0.09
CA SER A 72 -2.37 -6.84 0.57
C SER A 72 -1.93 -5.57 -0.16
N SER A 73 -2.79 -4.55 -0.24
CA SER A 73 -2.39 -3.24 -0.79
C SER A 73 -1.18 -2.63 -0.08
N GLY A 74 -0.98 -2.97 1.20
CA GLY A 74 0.23 -2.60 1.94
C GLY A 74 1.48 -3.27 1.39
N LEU A 75 1.42 -4.56 1.07
CA LEU A 75 2.56 -5.26 0.45
C LEU A 75 2.86 -4.73 -0.95
N LEU A 76 1.82 -4.44 -1.75
CA LEU A 76 1.96 -3.81 -3.06
C LEU A 76 2.70 -2.46 -2.96
N ALA A 77 2.29 -1.61 -2.01
CA ALA A 77 2.95 -0.34 -1.74
C ALA A 77 4.44 -0.51 -1.42
N VAL A 78 4.77 -1.47 -0.57
CA VAL A 78 6.15 -1.76 -0.15
C VAL A 78 7.01 -2.22 -1.32
N LEU A 79 6.55 -3.22 -2.07
CA LEU A 79 7.30 -3.77 -3.20
C LEU A 79 7.50 -2.72 -4.30
N PHE A 80 6.47 -1.91 -4.57
CA PHE A 80 6.62 -0.78 -5.47
C PHE A 80 7.64 0.23 -4.94
N GLY A 81 7.59 0.62 -3.66
CA GLY A 81 8.57 1.50 -3.04
C GLY A 81 10.01 0.96 -3.16
N ILE A 82 10.20 -0.32 -2.88
CA ILE A 82 11.48 -1.00 -3.06
C ILE A 82 11.98 -0.88 -4.51
N ARG A 83 11.11 -1.10 -5.50
CA ARG A 83 11.45 -1.01 -6.93
C ARG A 83 11.77 0.42 -7.38
N GLN A 84 11.16 1.41 -6.75
CA GLN A 84 11.45 2.84 -6.97
C GLN A 84 12.77 3.29 -6.32
N GLY A 85 13.46 2.41 -5.58
CA GLY A 85 14.75 2.71 -4.96
C GLY A 85 14.66 3.31 -3.56
N TYR A 86 13.49 3.28 -2.90
CA TYR A 86 13.41 3.67 -1.49
C TYR A 86 14.24 2.70 -0.63
N LEU A 87 15.14 3.26 0.19
CA LEU A 87 16.06 2.51 1.03
C LEU A 87 15.40 2.05 2.33
N GLN A 88 14.53 2.90 2.89
CA GLN A 88 13.80 2.65 4.12
C GLN A 88 12.32 2.94 3.93
N ILE A 89 11.47 2.01 4.37
CA ILE A 89 10.01 2.12 4.34
C ILE A 89 9.47 1.87 5.74
N ILE A 90 8.64 2.80 6.22
CA ILE A 90 7.96 2.69 7.51
C ILE A 90 6.46 2.58 7.24
N LEU A 91 5.85 1.50 7.74
CA LEU A 91 4.42 1.25 7.62
C LEU A 91 3.68 1.80 8.82
N ALA A 92 2.67 2.63 8.55
CA ALA A 92 1.71 3.11 9.53
C ALA A 92 0.31 2.68 9.11
N GLY A 93 -0.40 1.91 9.95
CA GLY A 93 -1.78 1.48 9.68
C GLY A 93 -1.91 0.24 8.78
N VAL A 94 -0.95 -0.68 8.82
CA VAL A 94 -1.03 -2.00 8.14
C VAL A 94 -0.86 -3.14 9.15
N PRO A 95 -1.71 -3.26 10.19
CA PRO A 95 -1.48 -4.20 11.29
C PRO A 95 -1.54 -5.67 10.86
N LEU A 96 -2.54 -6.05 10.06
CA LEU A 96 -2.83 -7.42 9.63
C LEU A 96 -3.06 -8.43 10.79
N ASP A 97 -3.64 -8.00 11.90
CA ASP A 97 -3.89 -8.84 13.08
C ASP A 97 -5.09 -9.78 12.96
N HIS A 98 -6.02 -9.51 12.05
CA HIS A 98 -7.25 -10.30 11.93
C HIS A 98 -6.98 -11.70 11.35
N PRO A 99 -7.62 -12.77 11.86
CA PRO A 99 -7.47 -14.13 11.33
C PRO A 99 -7.70 -14.25 9.82
N ASP A 100 -8.67 -13.52 9.28
CA ASP A 100 -8.98 -13.50 7.84
C ASP A 100 -7.84 -12.94 6.97
N TYR A 101 -6.82 -12.34 7.58
CA TYR A 101 -5.65 -11.84 6.87
C TYR A 101 -4.55 -12.89 6.68
N ARG A 102 -4.79 -14.17 7.01
CA ARG A 102 -3.82 -15.25 6.83
C ARG A 102 -3.22 -15.29 5.42
N THR A 103 -4.07 -15.24 4.39
CA THR A 103 -3.63 -15.23 2.98
C THR A 103 -2.73 -14.03 2.67
N PHE A 104 -2.99 -12.87 3.28
CA PHE A 104 -2.10 -11.72 3.14
C PHE A 104 -0.78 -11.96 3.86
N GLN A 105 -0.81 -12.40 5.12
CA GLN A 105 0.37 -12.73 5.92
C GLN A 105 1.29 -13.72 5.17
N ASP A 106 0.74 -14.71 4.48
CA ASP A 106 1.50 -15.64 3.64
C ASP A 106 2.21 -14.93 2.48
N GLY A 107 1.55 -13.96 1.84
CA GLY A 107 2.18 -13.10 0.85
C GLY A 107 3.37 -12.30 1.39
N TRP A 108 3.29 -11.79 2.63
CA TRP A 108 4.42 -11.14 3.29
C TRP A 108 5.55 -12.13 3.57
N ASN A 109 5.23 -13.37 3.98
CA ASN A 109 6.21 -14.42 4.23
C ASN A 109 7.03 -14.80 2.98
N VAL A 110 6.43 -14.83 1.80
CA VAL A 110 7.15 -15.10 0.54
C VAL A 110 8.15 -14.00 0.20
N GLN A 111 7.94 -12.78 0.69
CA GLN A 111 8.77 -11.61 0.36
C GLN A 111 9.86 -11.31 1.40
N LYS A 112 10.07 -12.16 2.41
CA LYS A 112 11.02 -11.94 3.53
C LYS A 112 12.38 -11.39 3.08
N ALA A 113 12.98 -12.00 2.06
CA ALA A 113 14.29 -11.60 1.56
C ALA A 113 14.31 -10.16 1.02
N ALA A 114 13.25 -9.73 0.35
CA ALA A 114 13.14 -8.36 -0.17
C ALA A 114 12.86 -7.32 0.93
N LEU A 115 12.21 -7.73 2.03
CA LEU A 115 11.77 -6.85 3.11
C LEU A 115 12.82 -6.61 4.19
N ARG A 116 13.66 -7.62 4.46
CA ARG A 116 14.66 -7.60 5.53
C ARG A 116 15.57 -6.38 5.45
N GLY A 117 15.75 -5.71 6.58
CA GLY A 117 16.61 -4.52 6.74
C GLY A 117 16.09 -3.25 6.08
N ARG A 118 14.96 -3.30 5.35
CA ARG A 118 14.45 -2.18 4.54
C ARG A 118 13.10 -1.69 5.00
N VAL A 119 12.31 -2.54 5.63
CA VAL A 119 10.91 -2.28 5.97
C VAL A 119 10.69 -2.46 7.46
N SER A 120 10.00 -1.51 8.06
CA SER A 120 9.53 -1.56 9.46
C SER A 120 8.04 -1.22 9.50
N SER A 121 7.36 -1.64 10.57
CA SER A 121 5.96 -1.31 10.81
C SER A 121 5.77 -0.80 12.22
N LEU A 122 4.84 0.14 12.40
CA LEU A 122 4.54 0.74 13.69
C LEU A 122 3.55 -0.09 14.52
N SER A 123 2.87 -1.08 13.93
CA SER A 123 1.75 -1.75 14.59
C SER A 123 1.46 -3.16 14.07
N GLY A 124 0.85 -3.98 14.93
CA GLY A 124 0.22 -5.26 14.61
C GLY A 124 1.17 -6.37 14.19
N TRP A 125 0.61 -7.42 13.61
CA TRP A 125 1.31 -8.60 13.10
C TRP A 125 2.47 -8.21 12.18
N THR A 126 2.28 -7.21 11.31
CA THR A 126 3.36 -6.76 10.41
C THR A 126 4.56 -6.22 11.18
N LYS A 127 4.37 -5.57 12.33
CA LYS A 127 5.47 -5.12 13.19
C LYS A 127 6.25 -6.32 13.72
N THR A 128 5.57 -7.24 14.41
CA THR A 128 6.20 -8.43 14.98
C THR A 128 6.92 -9.26 13.91
N PHE A 129 6.29 -9.42 12.74
CA PHE A 129 6.87 -10.11 11.60
C PHE A 129 8.16 -9.44 11.13
N LEU A 130 8.15 -8.12 10.88
CA LEU A 130 9.32 -7.40 10.37
C LEU A 130 10.45 -7.28 11.40
N GLU A 131 10.13 -7.09 12.68
CA GLU A 131 11.11 -7.10 13.76
C GLU A 131 11.82 -8.46 13.84
N GLY A 132 11.07 -9.57 13.77
CA GLY A 132 11.62 -10.92 13.73
C GLY A 132 12.56 -11.15 12.53
N LEU A 133 12.28 -10.54 11.38
CA LEU A 133 13.17 -10.65 10.20
C LEU A 133 14.48 -9.88 10.35
N ASN A 134 14.47 -8.79 11.12
CA ASN A 134 15.62 -7.89 11.26
C ASN A 134 16.54 -8.30 12.42
N HIS A 135 16.02 -9.01 13.41
CA HIS A 135 16.78 -9.47 14.57
C HIS A 135 17.17 -10.96 14.53
N GLY A 136 16.57 -11.75 13.63
CA GLY A 136 16.97 -13.13 13.38
C GLY A 136 18.14 -13.21 12.41
N ALA A 137 19.37 -13.26 12.95
CA ALA A 137 20.60 -13.69 12.28
C ALA A 137 21.09 -15.00 12.90
#